data_AF-A0A358QQC6-F1
#
_entry.id   AF-A0A358QQC6-F1
#
_cell.length_a   1.000
_cell.length_b   1.000
_cell.length_c   1.000
_cell.angle_alpha   90.00
_cell.angle_beta   90.00
_cell.angle_gamma   90.00
#
_symmetry.space_group_name_H-M   'P 1'
#
loop_
_entity.id
_entity.type
_entity.pdbx_description
1 polymer ?
#
loop_
_entity_poly.entity_id
_entity_poly.type
_entity_poly.pdbx_seq_one_letter_code
_entity_poly.pdbx_strand_id
1 'polypeptide(L)'
;MANFNKKAKKTIVITPENPTNGIAAASTTQTYEADYYVVGGTAKIKLMARVTSEYEQITNVDEYTTFTGFTYGFDWVESAIGHDISSDKKDVEVWCSGQVDCYLLINGLIKYYSVPVDLRGYLMIFH
;
A
#
# COMPACT_ATOMS: atom_id res chain seq x y z
N MET A 1 15.74 -19.26 -9.68
CA MET A 1 15.88 -17.85 -9.23
C MET A 1 14.50 -17.34 -8.89
N ALA A 2 14.30 -16.75 -7.71
CA ALA A 2 13.03 -16.12 -7.35
C ALA A 2 12.85 -14.83 -8.17
N ASN A 3 11.68 -14.65 -8.78
CA ASN A 3 11.36 -13.43 -9.53
C ASN A 3 10.91 -12.33 -8.56
N PHE A 4 11.58 -11.19 -8.67
CA PHE A 4 11.35 -10.00 -7.86
C PHE A 4 11.08 -8.85 -8.81
N ASN A 5 9.82 -8.43 -8.95
CA ASN A 5 9.43 -7.40 -9.90
C ASN A 5 8.49 -6.38 -9.24
N LYS A 6 8.84 -5.09 -9.40
CA LYS A 6 7.98 -3.94 -9.06
C LYS A 6 7.08 -3.58 -10.24
N LYS A 7 5.83 -3.22 -9.99
CA LYS A 7 4.92 -2.74 -11.05
C LYS A 7 5.18 -1.25 -11.34
N ALA A 8 4.85 -0.80 -12.55
CA ALA A 8 4.90 0.62 -12.90
C ALA A 8 3.95 1.45 -12.00
N LYS A 9 4.41 2.64 -11.59
CA LYS A 9 3.64 3.59 -10.78
C LYS A 9 2.28 3.85 -11.43
N LYS A 10 1.20 3.61 -10.69
CA LYS A 10 -0.17 3.84 -11.14
C LYS A 10 -0.84 4.84 -10.21
N THR A 11 -1.45 5.88 -10.76
CA THR A 11 -2.32 6.78 -10.01
C THR A 11 -3.68 6.11 -9.81
N ILE A 12 -4.18 6.13 -8.58
CA ILE A 12 -5.48 5.58 -8.21
C ILE A 12 -6.46 6.72 -8.05
N VAL A 13 -7.61 6.60 -8.73
CA VAL A 13 -8.68 7.59 -8.64
C VAL A 13 -9.61 7.23 -7.49
N ILE A 14 -9.80 8.18 -6.59
CA ILE A 14 -10.80 8.16 -5.52
C ILE A 14 -12.06 8.80 -6.09
N THR A 15 -13.19 8.09 -6.01
CA THR A 15 -14.51 8.61 -6.37
C THR A 15 -15.25 8.95 -5.07
N PRO A 16 -15.50 10.23 -4.76
CA PRO A 16 -16.34 10.63 -3.63
C PRO A 16 -17.80 10.24 -3.89
N GLU A 17 -18.56 9.95 -2.83
CA GLU A 17 -20.01 9.85 -2.98
C GLU A 17 -20.61 11.25 -3.14
N ASN A 18 -21.37 11.46 -4.22
CA ASN A 18 -22.06 12.74 -4.45
C ASN A 18 -23.24 12.90 -3.46
N PRO A 19 -23.39 14.07 -2.83
CA PRO A 19 -24.56 14.36 -2.02
C PRO A 19 -25.82 14.34 -2.91
N THR A 20 -26.76 13.47 -2.58
CA THR A 20 -28.08 13.48 -3.22
C THR A 20 -28.97 14.48 -2.48
N ASN A 21 -29.55 15.45 -3.18
CA ASN A 21 -30.62 16.34 -2.69
C ASN A 21 -30.28 17.18 -1.42
N GLY A 22 -29.17 17.91 -1.41
CA GLY A 22 -28.93 18.96 -0.39
C GLY A 22 -28.60 18.44 1.02
N ILE A 23 -28.36 17.14 1.16
CA ILE A 23 -27.76 16.54 2.35
C ILE A 23 -26.24 16.67 2.18
N ALA A 24 -25.51 17.02 3.26
CA ALA A 24 -24.05 17.06 3.26
C ALA A 24 -23.44 15.81 2.60
N ALA A 25 -22.33 15.97 1.86
CA ALA A 25 -21.59 14.83 1.31
C ALA A 25 -21.22 13.90 2.48
N ALA A 26 -21.68 12.66 2.43
CA ALA A 26 -21.37 11.70 3.48
C ALA A 26 -19.85 11.48 3.53
N SER A 27 -19.29 11.42 4.74
CA SER A 27 -17.91 10.99 4.91
C SER A 27 -17.77 9.57 4.34
N THR A 28 -16.99 9.42 3.28
CA THR A 28 -16.77 8.13 2.61
C THR A 28 -15.40 7.60 2.98
N THR A 29 -15.33 6.36 3.45
CA THR A 29 -14.06 5.66 3.70
C THR A 29 -13.91 4.48 2.75
N GLN A 30 -12.82 4.44 2.00
CA GLN A 30 -12.50 3.38 1.04
C GLN A 30 -11.07 2.88 1.24
N THR A 31 -10.80 1.64 0.84
CA THR A 31 -9.47 1.04 0.94
C THR A 31 -8.92 0.75 -0.46
N TYR A 32 -7.67 1.13 -0.70
CA TYR A 32 -7.00 1.02 -1.99
C TYR A 32 -5.68 0.27 -1.85
N GLU A 33 -5.36 -0.60 -2.80
CA GLU A 33 -4.01 -1.18 -2.97
C GLU A 33 -3.15 -0.20 -3.76
N ALA A 34 -2.23 0.48 -3.09
CA ALA A 34 -1.42 1.56 -3.65
C ALA A 34 -0.24 1.04 -4.49
N ASP A 35 0.44 0.01 -3.99
CA ASP A 35 1.55 -0.66 -4.68
C ASP A 35 1.72 -2.08 -4.12
N TYR A 36 2.48 -2.93 -4.80
CA TYR A 36 2.88 -4.22 -4.27
C TYR A 36 4.23 -4.70 -4.82
N TYR A 37 4.87 -5.58 -4.06
CA TYR A 37 6.10 -6.27 -4.45
C TYR A 37 5.90 -7.78 -4.41
N VAL A 38 6.31 -8.47 -5.49
CA VAL A 38 6.22 -9.93 -5.57
C VAL A 38 7.45 -10.58 -4.96
N VAL A 39 7.22 -11.53 -4.07
CA VAL A 39 8.23 -12.32 -3.37
C VAL A 39 8.10 -13.78 -3.81
N GLY A 40 9.19 -14.38 -4.31
CA GLY A 40 9.20 -15.82 -4.62
C GLY A 40 8.22 -16.25 -5.72
N GLY A 41 7.68 -15.32 -6.50
CA GLY A 41 6.72 -15.56 -7.58
C GLY A 41 5.24 -15.65 -7.16
N THR A 42 4.94 -15.96 -5.89
CA THR A 42 3.55 -16.17 -5.42
C THR A 42 3.15 -15.29 -4.23
N ALA A 43 4.08 -14.95 -3.35
CA ALA A 43 3.81 -14.04 -2.24
C ALA A 43 3.85 -12.58 -2.69
N LYS A 44 3.12 -11.73 -1.97
CA LYS A 44 3.04 -10.29 -2.23
C LYS A 44 3.03 -9.50 -0.94
N ILE A 45 3.88 -8.49 -0.89
CA ILE A 45 3.79 -7.40 0.10
C ILE A 45 3.01 -6.29 -0.58
N LYS A 46 1.90 -5.89 0.02
CA LYS A 46 1.01 -4.87 -0.53
C LYS A 46 1.01 -3.66 0.38
N LEU A 47 1.17 -2.48 -0.20
CA LEU A 47 0.92 -1.22 0.46
C LEU A 47 -0.56 -0.87 0.28
N MET A 48 -1.28 -0.77 1.39
CA MET A 48 -2.69 -0.44 1.43
C MET A 48 -2.88 0.96 2.00
N ALA A 49 -3.88 1.67 1.52
CA ALA A 49 -4.29 2.97 2.05
C ALA A 49 -5.80 2.96 2.29
N ARG A 50 -6.22 3.11 3.55
CA ARG A 50 -7.61 3.40 3.89
C ARG A 50 -7.78 4.92 3.93
N VAL A 51 -8.53 5.45 2.98
CA VAL A 51 -8.72 6.89 2.79
C VAL A 51 -10.13 7.26 3.18
N THR A 52 -10.25 8.27 4.05
CA THR A 52 -11.50 8.95 4.36
C THR A 52 -11.55 10.28 3.64
N SER A 53 -12.69 10.57 3.00
CA SER A 53 -12.93 11.83 2.32
C SER A 53 -14.29 12.42 2.69
N GLU A 54 -14.36 13.75 2.75
CA GLU A 54 -15.57 14.52 3.04
C GLU A 54 -15.57 15.78 2.17
N TYR A 55 -16.71 16.12 1.55
CA TYR A 55 -16.81 17.23 0.59
C TYR A 55 -15.69 17.23 -0.45
N GLU A 56 -15.40 16.04 -1.00
CA GLU A 56 -14.34 15.82 -1.98
C GLU A 56 -12.92 16.17 -1.49
N GLN A 57 -12.68 16.28 -0.19
CA GLN A 57 -11.36 16.49 0.40
C GLN A 57 -10.95 15.24 1.17
N ILE A 58 -9.69 14.85 1.05
CA ILE A 58 -9.08 13.82 1.88
C ILE A 58 -8.93 14.39 3.30
N THR A 59 -9.55 13.73 4.27
CA THR A 59 -9.54 14.16 5.68
C THR A 59 -8.70 13.26 6.55
N ASN A 60 -8.54 11.99 6.18
CA ASN A 60 -7.72 11.05 6.91
C ASN A 60 -7.18 9.95 5.98
N VAL A 61 -5.99 9.45 6.29
CA VAL A 61 -5.37 8.30 5.64
C VAL A 61 -4.75 7.39 6.70
N ASP A 62 -5.02 6.10 6.56
CA ASP A 62 -4.50 5.02 7.40
C ASP A 62 -3.83 3.99 6.49
N GLU A 63 -2.51 4.09 6.41
CA GLU A 63 -1.64 3.24 5.61
C GLU A 63 -1.17 2.01 6.41
N TYR A 64 -1.11 0.88 5.72
CA TYR A 64 -0.61 -0.36 6.31
C TYR A 64 -0.09 -1.30 5.24
N THR A 65 0.82 -2.20 5.62
CA THR A 65 1.24 -3.29 4.75
C THR A 65 0.49 -4.58 5.05
N THR A 66 0.31 -5.41 4.01
CA THR A 66 -0.13 -6.79 4.18
C THR A 66 0.81 -7.73 3.45
N PHE A 67 1.15 -8.86 4.09
CA PHE A 67 1.94 -9.91 3.47
C PHE A 67 1.04 -11.12 3.17
N THR A 68 0.83 -11.39 1.89
CA THR A 68 -0.20 -12.34 1.40
C THR A 68 0.40 -13.36 0.44
N GLY A 69 -0.31 -14.48 0.22
CA GLY A 69 0.14 -15.57 -0.66
C GLY A 69 0.94 -16.64 0.10
N PHE A 70 1.82 -17.35 -0.60
CA PHE A 70 2.67 -18.38 0.02
C PHE A 70 3.92 -17.75 0.65
N THR A 71 3.85 -17.40 1.92
CA THR A 71 4.89 -16.66 2.64
C THR A 71 5.92 -17.54 3.35
N TYR A 72 5.79 -18.87 3.26
CA TYR A 72 6.71 -19.78 3.95
C TYR A 72 8.16 -19.58 3.49
N GLY A 73 9.06 -19.37 4.45
CA GLY A 73 10.47 -19.04 4.16
C GLY A 73 10.72 -17.57 3.82
N PHE A 74 9.73 -16.70 3.99
CA PHE A 74 9.88 -15.26 3.82
C PHE A 74 9.30 -14.52 5.01
N ASP A 75 9.95 -13.42 5.41
CA ASP A 75 9.42 -12.52 6.43
C ASP A 75 9.50 -11.07 5.94
N TRP A 76 8.48 -10.28 6.26
CA TRP A 76 8.43 -8.86 5.92
C TRP A 76 8.75 -8.04 7.16
N VAL A 77 9.83 -7.28 7.09
CA VAL A 77 10.25 -6.37 8.16
C VAL A 77 10.05 -4.94 7.67
N GLU A 78 8.95 -4.34 8.09
CA GLU A 78 8.66 -2.93 7.82
C GLU A 78 9.60 -2.03 8.63
N SER A 79 10.28 -1.10 7.95
CA SER A 79 11.15 -0.11 8.60
C SER A 79 10.47 1.24 8.77
N ALA A 80 9.66 1.65 7.79
CA ALA A 80 8.89 2.87 7.87
C ALA A 80 7.67 2.81 6.94
N ILE A 81 6.60 3.45 7.36
CA ILE A 81 5.38 3.63 6.58
C ILE A 81 4.84 5.03 6.85
N GLY A 82 4.22 5.63 5.85
CA GLY A 82 3.71 6.99 5.98
C GLY A 82 2.88 7.43 4.79
N HIS A 83 2.32 8.61 4.94
CA HIS A 83 1.61 9.31 3.89
C HIS A 83 1.86 10.82 3.94
N ASP A 84 1.65 11.48 2.81
CA ASP A 84 1.70 12.94 2.67
C ASP A 84 0.45 13.40 1.92
N ILE A 85 -0.44 14.11 2.63
CA ILE A 85 -1.62 14.74 2.02
C ILE A 85 -1.20 16.09 1.45
N SER A 86 -1.53 16.32 0.19
CA SER A 86 -1.36 17.61 -0.50
C SER A 86 -2.08 18.76 0.22
N SER A 87 -1.60 19.99 0.02
CA SER A 87 -2.17 21.18 0.66
C SER A 87 -3.62 21.48 0.25
N ASP A 88 -4.01 21.07 -0.96
CA ASP A 88 -5.38 21.19 -1.47
C ASP A 88 -6.29 20.04 -1.01
N LYS A 89 -5.71 19.03 -0.33
CA LYS A 89 -6.37 17.82 0.16
C LYS A 89 -7.01 16.98 -0.94
N LYS A 90 -6.54 17.08 -2.19
CA LYS A 90 -7.07 16.30 -3.31
C LYS A 90 -6.20 15.10 -3.65
N ASP A 91 -4.90 15.21 -3.35
CA ASP A 91 -3.92 14.16 -3.57
C ASP A 91 -3.35 13.64 -2.25
N VAL A 92 -3.06 12.34 -2.21
CA VAL A 92 -2.22 11.74 -1.18
C VAL A 92 -1.17 10.84 -1.82
N GLU A 93 0.05 10.96 -1.32
CA GLU A 93 1.10 10.00 -1.56
C GLU A 93 1.22 9.08 -0.35
N VAL A 94 1.20 7.76 -0.58
CA VAL A 94 1.47 6.76 0.47
C VAL A 94 2.74 5.99 0.13
N TRP A 95 3.52 5.66 1.14
CA TRP A 95 4.81 5.02 0.96
C TRP A 95 5.12 4.04 2.09
N CYS A 96 5.94 3.06 1.76
CA CYS A 96 6.47 2.09 2.71
C CYS A 96 7.87 1.67 2.28
N SER A 97 8.75 1.50 3.27
CA SER A 97 10.09 0.93 3.10
C SER A 97 10.30 -0.18 4.12
N GLY A 98 11.12 -1.16 3.73
CA GLY A 98 11.50 -2.27 4.59
C GLY A 98 12.32 -3.29 3.83
N GLN A 99 12.36 -4.51 4.35
CA GLN A 99 13.08 -5.60 3.71
C GLN A 99 12.35 -6.93 3.82
N VAL A 100 12.59 -7.78 2.83
CA VAL A 100 12.16 -9.17 2.83
C VAL A 100 13.32 -10.04 3.22
N ASP A 101 13.15 -10.77 4.32
CA ASP A 101 14.09 -11.77 4.78
C ASP A 101 13.73 -13.12 4.18
N CYS A 102 14.66 -13.72 3.44
CA CYS A 102 14.50 -15.03 2.83
C CYS A 102 15.21 -16.08 3.69
N TYR A 103 14.49 -17.09 4.14
CA TYR A 103 14.98 -18.20 4.95
C TYR A 103 15.02 -19.49 4.14
N LEU A 104 16.09 -20.25 4.32
CA LEU A 104 16.18 -21.61 3.81
C LEU A 104 15.84 -22.58 4.95
N LEU A 105 14.90 -23.50 4.73
CA LEU A 105 14.69 -24.63 5.63
C LEU A 105 15.57 -25.80 5.19
N ILE A 106 16.78 -25.88 5.73
CA ILE A 106 17.60 -27.10 5.74
C ILE A 106 18.17 -27.26 7.14
N ASN A 107 17.73 -28.28 7.89
CA ASN A 107 18.15 -28.54 9.29
C ASN A 107 17.93 -27.37 10.27
N GLY A 108 16.92 -26.53 10.04
CA GLY A 108 16.60 -25.34 10.83
C GLY A 108 16.19 -24.17 9.93
N LEU A 109 15.79 -23.03 10.51
CA LEU A 109 15.64 -21.78 9.75
C LEU A 109 16.97 -21.01 9.78
N ILE A 110 17.63 -20.92 8.63
CA ILE A 110 18.79 -20.04 8.44
C ILE A 110 18.37 -18.91 7.50
N LYS A 111 18.54 -17.66 7.95
CA LYS A 111 18.37 -16.48 7.09
C LYS A 111 19.44 -16.51 6.00
N TYR A 112 19.01 -16.53 4.74
CA TYR A 112 19.89 -16.69 3.59
C TYR A 112 20.29 -15.33 3.00
N TYR A 113 19.33 -14.44 2.75
CA TYR A 113 19.58 -13.04 2.35
C TYR A 113 18.39 -12.14 2.68
N SER A 114 18.61 -10.83 2.60
CA SER A 114 17.58 -9.79 2.69
C SER A 114 17.51 -9.01 1.38
N VAL A 115 16.31 -8.62 0.97
CA VAL A 115 16.09 -7.75 -0.19
C VAL A 115 15.35 -6.49 0.28
N PRO A 116 15.89 -5.28 0.05
CA PRO A 116 15.17 -4.05 0.34
C PRO A 116 13.96 -3.91 -0.58
N VAL A 117 12.85 -3.40 -0.04
CA VAL A 117 11.62 -3.15 -0.79
C VAL A 117 11.12 -1.75 -0.46
N ASP A 118 10.89 -0.97 -1.52
CA ASP A 118 10.29 0.36 -1.46
C ASP A 118 8.99 0.37 -2.28
N LEU A 119 7.88 0.61 -1.59
CA LEU A 119 6.54 0.72 -2.15
C LEU A 119 6.08 2.17 -2.12
N ARG A 120 5.45 2.64 -3.20
CA ARG A 120 4.95 4.02 -3.27
C ARG A 120 3.78 4.13 -4.23
N GLY A 121 2.69 4.74 -3.78
CA GLY A 121 1.51 4.96 -4.61
C GLY A 121 0.94 6.37 -4.44
N TYR A 122 0.31 6.86 -5.50
CA TYR A 122 -0.38 8.15 -5.53
C TYR A 122 -1.88 7.91 -5.69
N LEU A 123 -2.66 8.50 -4.80
CA LEU A 123 -4.12 8.47 -4.86
C LEU A 123 -4.63 9.90 -5.02
N MET A 124 -5.62 10.10 -5.87
CA MET A 124 -6.18 11.42 -6.14
C MET A 124 -7.69 11.38 -6.25
N ILE A 125 -8.36 12.41 -5.76
CA ILE A 125 -9.78 12.66 -6.01
C ILE A 125 -9.90 13.37 -7.38
N PHE A 126 -10.55 12.74 -8.35
CA PHE A 126 -10.88 13.39 -9.63
C PHE A 126 -12.23 14.10 -9.56
N HIS A 127 -12.31 15.21 -10.30
CA HIS A 127 -13.55 15.89 -10.70
C HIS A 127 -13.64 15.91 -12.23
#